data_AF-A0A7W1KA63-F1
#
_entry.id   AF-A0A7W1KA63-F1
#
_cell.length_a   1.000
_cell.length_b   1.000
_cell.length_c   1.000
_cell.angle_alpha   90.00
_cell.angle_beta   90.00
_cell.angle_gamma   90.00
#
_symmetry.space_group_name_H-M   'P 1'
#
loop_
_entity.id
_entity.type
_entity.pdbx_description
1 polymer ?
#
loop_
_entity_poly.entity_id
_entity_poly.type
_entity_poly.pdbx_seq_one_letter_code
_entity_poly.pdbx_strand_id
1 'polypeptide(L)'
;MSDELAAAKATELGLREQISDLVHARTRAEGEAKRLSERATLPGAHEELAEIAGRYQRQSKTLATEIETLRTSLRSAEAELERLRAPNA
;
A
#
# COMPACT_ATOMS: atom_id res chain seq x y z
N MET A 1 -12.80 21.74 -19.59
CA MET A 1 -11.77 21.22 -18.66
C MET A 1 -10.52 21.02 -19.50
N SER A 2 -9.37 21.56 -19.12
CA SER A 2 -8.14 21.34 -19.91
C SER A 2 -7.73 19.87 -19.83
N ASP A 3 -7.11 19.35 -20.90
CA ASP A 3 -6.61 17.97 -20.95
C ASP A 3 -5.58 17.69 -19.84
N GLU A 4 -4.80 18.72 -19.47
CA GLU A 4 -3.84 18.68 -18.36
C GLU A 4 -4.53 18.47 -17.01
N LEU A 5 -5.63 19.19 -16.73
CA LEU A 5 -6.41 18.99 -15.50
C LEU A 5 -7.09 17.61 -15.48
N ALA A 6 -7.46 17.07 -16.64
CA ALA A 6 -8.00 15.71 -16.73
C ALA A 6 -6.95 14.66 -16.37
N ALA A 7 -5.74 14.79 -16.94
CA ALA A 7 -4.63 13.89 -16.69
C ALA A 7 -4.16 13.93 -15.23
N ALA A 8 -4.10 15.12 -14.62
CA ALA A 8 -3.75 15.29 -13.21
C ALA A 8 -4.76 14.61 -12.28
N LYS A 9 -6.07 14.74 -12.55
CA LYS A 9 -7.12 14.03 -11.80
C LYS A 9 -7.01 12.51 -11.94
N ALA A 10 -6.75 12.01 -13.15
CA ALA A 10 -6.60 10.58 -13.38
C ALA A 10 -5.39 10.01 -12.64
N THR A 11 -4.28 10.75 -12.60
CA THR A 11 -3.07 10.37 -11.86
C THR A 11 -3.33 10.32 -10.36
N GLU A 12 -3.98 11.35 -9.80
CA GLU A 12 -4.31 11.42 -8.38
C GLU A 12 -5.25 10.27 -7.96
N LEU A 13 -6.29 10.00 -8.74
CA LEU A 13 -7.21 8.89 -8.50
C LEU A 13 -6.49 7.54 -8.56
N GLY A 14 -5.66 7.32 -9.60
CA GLY A 14 -4.90 6.08 -9.76
C GLY A 14 -3.94 5.83 -8.59
N LEU A 15 -3.29 6.87 -8.07
CA LEU A 15 -2.43 6.76 -6.88
C LEU A 15 -3.24 6.40 -5.62
N ARG A 16 -4.42 6.97 -5.42
CA ARG A 16 -5.31 6.60 -4.29
C ARG A 16 -5.74 5.15 -4.37
N GLU A 17 -6.15 4.68 -5.54
CA GLU A 17 -6.57 3.30 -5.78
C GLU A 17 -5.42 2.33 -5.50
N GLN A 18 -4.23 2.60 -6.05
CA GLN A 18 -3.04 1.80 -5.79
C GLN A 18 -2.68 1.74 -4.30
N ILE A 19 -2.73 2.87 -3.59
CA ILE A 19 -2.49 2.89 -2.14
C ILE A 19 -3.53 2.05 -1.40
N SER A 20 -4.80 2.14 -1.77
CA SER A 20 -5.88 1.36 -1.17
C SER A 20 -5.63 -0.15 -1.33
N ASP A 21 -5.27 -0.57 -2.55
CA ASP A 21 -4.97 -1.97 -2.85
C ASP A 21 -3.78 -2.50 -2.05
N LEU A 22 -2.71 -1.71 -1.95
CA LEU A 22 -1.53 -2.07 -1.15
C LEU A 22 -1.83 -2.11 0.34
N VAL A 23 -2.65 -1.20 0.86
CA VAL A 23 -3.10 -1.22 2.26
C VAL A 23 -3.85 -2.52 2.54
N HIS A 24 -4.78 -2.91 1.67
CA HIS A 24 -5.50 -4.18 1.81
C HIS A 24 -4.58 -5.39 1.70
N ALA A 25 -3.64 -5.38 0.75
CA ALA A 25 -2.65 -6.45 0.61
C ALA A 25 -1.77 -6.58 1.85
N ARG A 26 -1.34 -5.46 2.44
CA ARG A 26 -0.57 -5.42 3.67
C ARG A 26 -1.36 -6.00 4.84
N THR A 27 -2.61 -5.57 5.03
CA THR A 27 -3.46 -6.10 6.10
C THR A 27 -3.65 -7.60 5.98
N ARG A 28 -3.83 -8.13 4.76
CA ARG A 28 -3.89 -9.59 4.53
C ARG A 28 -2.57 -10.27 4.92
N ALA A 29 -1.43 -9.74 4.49
CA ALA A 29 -0.12 -10.29 4.85
C ALA A 29 0.12 -10.29 6.37
N GLU A 30 -0.28 -9.23 7.07
CA GLU A 30 -0.19 -9.17 8.54
C GLU A 30 -1.08 -10.20 9.23
N GLY A 31 -2.32 -10.34 8.75
CA GLY A 31 -3.26 -11.35 9.25
C GLY A 31 -2.73 -12.77 9.07
N GLU A 32 -2.18 -13.09 7.90
CA GLU A 32 -1.58 -14.40 7.61
C GLU A 32 -0.31 -14.65 8.41
N ALA A 33 0.57 -13.66 8.55
CA ALA A 33 1.75 -13.76 9.40
C ALA A 33 1.36 -14.10 10.84
N LYS A 34 0.41 -13.36 11.41
CA LYS A 34 -0.08 -13.57 12.78
C LYS A 34 -0.68 -14.96 12.94
N ARG A 35 -1.60 -15.35 12.05
CA ARG A 35 -2.28 -16.65 12.08
C ARG A 35 -1.29 -17.82 12.03
N LEU A 36 -0.28 -17.73 11.16
CA LEU A 36 0.73 -18.78 11.01
C LEU A 36 1.70 -18.81 12.19
N SER A 37 2.11 -17.65 12.71
CA SER A 37 2.93 -17.57 13.92
C SER A 37 2.23 -18.20 15.13
N GLU A 38 0.95 -17.90 15.34
CA GLU A 38 0.15 -18.50 16.42
C GLU A 38 0.09 -20.03 16.27
N ARG A 39 -0.16 -20.53 15.05
CA ARG A 39 -0.19 -21.98 14.78
C ARG A 39 1.17 -22.65 14.96
N ALA A 40 2.26 -21.96 14.64
CA ALA A 40 3.62 -22.49 14.79
C ALA A 40 4.01 -22.72 16.26
N THR A 41 3.32 -22.10 17.23
CA THR A 41 3.57 -22.32 18.66
C THR A 41 2.87 -23.55 19.25
N LEU A 42 2.03 -24.23 18.48
CA LEU A 42 1.28 -25.39 18.96
C LEU A 42 2.17 -26.65 19.03
N PRO A 43 1.94 -27.55 20.00
CA PRO A 43 2.64 -28.82 20.06
C PRO A 43 2.46 -29.64 18.77
N GLY A 44 3.55 -30.13 18.20
CA GLY A 44 3.53 -30.90 16.95
C GLY A 44 3.35 -30.05 15.67
N ALA A 45 3.42 -28.73 15.77
CA ALA A 45 3.42 -27.85 14.60
C ALA A 45 4.65 -28.08 13.72
N HIS A 46 4.44 -28.03 12.40
CA HIS A 46 5.53 -28.14 11.44
C HIS A 46 6.38 -26.85 11.42
N GLU A 47 7.71 -26.98 11.39
CA GLU A 47 8.65 -25.86 11.44
C GLU A 47 8.44 -24.84 10.30
N GLU A 48 8.00 -25.32 9.13
CA GLU A 48 7.68 -24.48 7.96
C GLU A 48 6.63 -23.40 8.27
N LEU A 49 5.73 -23.59 9.23
CA LEU A 49 4.73 -22.58 9.57
C LEU A 49 5.39 -21.28 10.06
N ALA A 50 6.46 -21.37 10.84
CA ALA A 50 7.21 -20.21 11.31
C ALA A 50 7.94 -19.52 10.15
N GLU A 51 8.49 -20.29 9.21
CA GLU A 51 9.15 -19.74 8.02
C GLU A 51 8.18 -18.98 7.12
N ILE A 52 7.01 -19.57 6.85
CA ILE A 52 5.97 -18.95 6.03
C ILE A 52 5.44 -17.69 6.71
N ALA A 53 5.21 -17.73 8.03
CA ALA A 53 4.86 -16.53 8.80
C ALA A 53 5.91 -15.42 8.64
N GLY A 54 7.20 -15.77 8.71
CA GLY A 54 8.29 -14.84 8.48
C GLY A 54 8.31 -14.24 7.06
N ARG A 55 7.92 -15.01 6.02
CA ARG A 55 7.78 -14.49 4.65
C ARG A 55 6.66 -13.45 4.56
N TYR A 56 5.49 -13.74 5.11
CA TYR A 56 4.38 -12.77 5.15
C TYR A 56 4.73 -11.52 5.97
N GLN A 57 5.46 -11.66 7.07
CA GLN A 57 5.92 -10.51 7.85
C GLN A 57 6.88 -9.62 7.04
N ARG A 58 7.82 -10.21 6.28
CA ARG A 58 8.68 -9.44 5.37
C ARG A 58 7.87 -8.76 4.27
N GLN A 59 6.92 -9.47 3.68
CA GLN A 59 6.02 -8.91 2.66
C GLN A 59 5.24 -7.70 3.19
N SER A 60 4.66 -7.78 4.39
CA SER A 60 3.98 -6.63 5.03
C SER A 60 4.91 -5.42 5.17
N LYS A 61 6.15 -5.64 5.60
CA LYS A 61 7.15 -4.56 5.74
C LYS A 61 7.48 -3.91 4.38
N THR A 62 7.68 -4.72 3.34
CA THR A 62 7.91 -4.21 1.98
C THR A 62 6.72 -3.37 1.49
N LEU A 63 5.50 -3.89 1.66
CA LEU A 63 4.28 -3.16 1.29
C LEU A 63 4.13 -1.86 2.07
N ALA A 64 4.49 -1.84 3.36
CA ALA A 64 4.47 -0.62 4.17
C ALA A 64 5.40 0.46 3.60
N THR A 65 6.63 0.09 3.19
CA THR A 65 7.56 1.02 2.55
C THR A 65 7.02 1.54 1.21
N GLU A 66 6.45 0.67 0.38
CA GLU A 66 5.85 1.05 -0.90
C GLU A 66 4.68 2.02 -0.74
N ILE A 67 3.79 1.78 0.24
CA ILE A 67 2.69 2.67 0.60
C ILE A 67 3.23 4.07 0.96
N GLU A 68 4.29 4.17 1.76
CA GLU A 68 4.87 5.47 2.13
C GLU A 68 5.49 6.21 0.93
N THR A 69 6.13 5.48 0.01
CA THR A 69 6.60 6.04 -1.25
C THR A 69 5.44 6.61 -2.07
N LEU A 70 4.37 5.82 -2.28
CA LEU A 70 3.20 6.27 -3.04
C LEU A 70 2.45 7.42 -2.35
N ARG A 71 2.38 7.44 -1.01
CA ARG A 71 1.82 8.58 -0.27
C ARG A 71 2.59 9.87 -0.53
N THR A 72 3.91 9.78 -0.72
CA THR A 72 4.73 10.92 -1.10
C THR A 72 4.40 11.39 -2.51
N SER A 73 4.30 10.47 -3.46
CA SER A 73 3.86 10.78 -4.83
C SER A 73 2.44 11.37 -4.87
N LEU A 74 1.52 10.86 -4.07
CA LEU A 74 0.15 11.36 -3.97
C LEU A 74 0.13 12.82 -3.51
N ARG A 75 0.90 13.18 -2.48
CA ARG A 75 0.99 14.58 -2.02
C ARG A 75 1.48 15.51 -3.13
N SER A 76 2.45 15.07 -3.93
CA SER A 76 2.91 15.83 -5.10
C SER A 76 1.82 15.97 -6.16
N ALA A 77 1.08 14.89 -6.45
CA ALA A 77 -0.03 14.92 -7.41
C ALA A 77 -1.20 15.79 -6.93
N GLU A 78 -1.51 15.78 -5.63
CA GLU A 78 -2.53 16.64 -5.02
C GLU A 78 -2.15 18.12 -5.12
N ALA A 79 -0.89 18.48 -4.83
CA ALA A 79 -0.39 19.85 -4.98
C ALA A 79 -0.43 20.34 -6.43
N GLU A 80 -0.08 19.47 -7.36
CA GLU A 80 -0.15 19.71 -8.80
C GLU A 80 -1.59 19.94 -9.27
N LEU A 81 -2.50 19.07 -8.83
CA LEU A 81 -3.92 19.19 -9.14
C LEU A 81 -4.52 20.48 -8.58
N GLU A 82 -4.12 20.89 -7.38
CA GLU A 82 -4.55 22.15 -6.79
C GLU A 82 -4.04 23.37 -7.59
N ARG A 83 -2.77 23.34 -8.01
CA ARG A 83 -2.18 24.38 -8.87
C ARG A 83 -2.94 24.52 -10.19
N LEU A 84 -3.35 23.42 -10.82
CA LEU A 84 -4.12 23.41 -12.07
C LEU A 84 -5.60 23.81 -11.89
N ARG A 85 -6.13 23.71 -10.67
CA ARG A 85 -7.50 24.16 -10.33
C ARG A 85 -7.59 25.65 -10.04
N ALA A 86 -6.49 26.26 -9.59
CA ALA A 86 -6.45 27.68 -9.30
C ALA A 86 -6.74 28.49 -10.59
N PRO A 87 -7.80 29.33 -10.62
CA PRO A 87 -8.07 30.19 -11.75
C PRO A 87 -7.02 31.31 -11.78
N ASN A 88 -6.02 31.14 -12.66
CA ASN A 88 -4.87 32.02 -12.89
C ASN A 88 -3.68 31.80 -11.94
N ALA A 89 -2.68 31.04 -12.43
CA ALA A 89 -1.28 31.41 -12.26
C ALA A 89 -0.84 32.17 -13.52
#